data_AF-A0A0S1S6N9-F1
#
_entry.id   AF-A0A0S1S6N9-F1
#
_cell.length_a   1.000
_cell.length_b   1.000
_cell.length_c   1.000
_cell.angle_alpha   90.00
_cell.angle_beta   90.00
_cell.angle_gamma   90.00
#
_symmetry.space_group_name_H-M   'P 1'
#
loop_
_entity.id
_entity.type
_entity.pdbx_description
1 polymer ?
#
loop_
_entity_poly.entity_id
_entity_poly.type
_entity_poly.pdbx_seq_one_letter_code
_entity_poly.pdbx_strand_id
1 'polypeptide(L)'
;MKKIILVLIGISIISCSKESETKYSTDSEKVFLIITENTTETELSNIASEFKAKKNITIDFSKTEFTENGKIKNLSLEVDCNDGFKGTATSSRVILKAKNSGFSRDYSENSKVPFVIGAM
;
A
#
# COMPACT_ATOMS: atom_id res chain seq x y z
N MET A 1 4.59 10.81 62.38
CA MET A 1 3.76 11.64 61.48
C MET A 1 4.03 11.19 60.04
N LYS A 2 2.99 10.70 59.34
CA LYS A 2 3.08 9.95 58.08
C LYS A 2 3.65 10.81 56.94
N LYS A 3 4.67 10.30 56.23
CA LYS A 3 5.12 10.87 54.95
C LYS A 3 4.17 10.38 53.86
N ILE A 4 3.38 11.28 53.28
CA ILE A 4 2.54 11.00 52.11
C ILE A 4 3.44 11.15 50.88
N ILE A 5 3.75 10.04 50.23
CA ILE A 5 4.41 10.03 48.92
C ILE A 5 3.30 10.10 47.88
N LEU A 6 3.13 11.25 47.23
CA LEU A 6 2.35 11.38 46.01
C LEU A 6 3.15 10.72 44.87
N VAL A 7 2.78 9.51 44.50
CA VAL A 7 3.25 8.92 43.23
C VAL A 7 2.28 9.37 42.15
N LEU A 8 2.66 10.39 41.37
CA LEU A 8 2.01 10.67 40.08
C LEU A 8 2.39 9.54 39.13
N ILE A 9 1.52 8.54 39.02
CA ILE A 9 1.59 7.54 37.96
C ILE A 9 1.06 8.22 36.69
N GLY A 10 1.97 8.79 35.92
CA GLY A 10 1.68 9.23 34.56
C GLY A 10 1.33 8.02 33.73
N ILE A 11 0.05 7.77 33.52
CA ILE A 11 -0.43 6.77 32.56
C ILE A 11 -0.22 7.39 31.18
N SER A 12 0.94 7.15 30.57
CA SER A 12 1.12 7.29 29.14
C SER A 12 0.26 6.23 28.46
N ILE A 13 -0.96 6.62 28.09
CA ILE A 13 -1.78 5.92 27.12
C ILE A 13 -0.99 5.81 25.81
N ILE A 14 -0.29 4.70 25.60
CA ILE A 14 0.18 4.35 24.26
C ILE A 14 -1.08 4.03 23.47
N SER A 15 -1.64 5.06 22.85
CA SER A 15 -2.76 4.94 21.94
C SER A 15 -2.22 4.19 20.72
N CYS A 16 -2.35 2.87 20.75
CA CYS A 16 -1.96 1.99 19.66
C CYS A 16 -3.02 2.13 18.56
N SER A 17 -2.94 3.22 17.78
CA SER A 17 -3.68 3.34 16.53
C SER A 17 -3.12 2.31 15.56
N LYS A 18 -3.89 1.27 15.21
CA LYS A 18 -3.52 0.29 14.19
C LYS A 18 -3.30 1.01 12.87
N GLU A 19 -2.04 1.15 12.46
CA GLU A 19 -1.67 1.68 11.14
C GLU A 19 -2.24 0.75 10.05
N SER A 20 -2.70 1.31 8.93
CA SER A 20 -3.24 0.49 7.84
C SER A 20 -2.11 -0.23 7.11
N GLU A 21 -2.26 -1.55 6.97
CA GLU A 21 -1.29 -2.44 6.32
C GLU A 21 -1.51 -2.50 4.80
N THR A 22 -0.41 -2.71 4.07
CA THR A 22 -0.42 -3.07 2.65
C THR A 22 -1.19 -4.37 2.43
N LYS A 23 -2.05 -4.44 1.40
CA LYS A 23 -2.82 -5.65 1.09
C LYS A 23 -2.69 -6.00 -0.38
N TYR A 24 -2.57 -7.29 -0.69
CA TYR A 24 -2.56 -7.74 -2.08
C TYR A 24 -3.07 -9.17 -2.21
N SER A 25 -3.49 -9.54 -3.42
CA SER A 25 -3.78 -10.93 -3.80
C SER A 25 -3.28 -11.21 -5.22
N THR A 26 -2.81 -12.44 -5.41
CA THR A 26 -2.47 -13.02 -6.70
C THR A 26 -3.39 -14.22 -7.02
N ASP A 27 -4.69 -14.12 -6.78
CA ASP A 27 -5.65 -15.18 -7.12
C ASP A 27 -5.88 -15.28 -8.64
N SER A 28 -6.45 -16.41 -9.11
CA SER A 28 -6.66 -16.67 -10.54
C SER A 28 -7.69 -15.75 -11.18
N GLU A 29 -8.78 -15.45 -10.47
CA GLU A 29 -9.90 -14.66 -11.00
C GLU A 29 -9.65 -13.16 -10.86
N LYS A 30 -9.01 -12.75 -9.77
CA LYS A 30 -8.77 -11.34 -9.48
C LYS A 30 -7.46 -11.16 -8.75
N VAL A 31 -6.71 -10.16 -9.19
CA VAL A 31 -5.49 -9.71 -8.51
C VAL A 31 -5.66 -8.26 -8.12
N PHE A 32 -5.07 -7.88 -6.99
CA PHE A 32 -5.10 -6.50 -6.53
C PHE A 32 -3.90 -6.18 -5.66
N LEU A 33 -3.55 -4.91 -5.60
CA LEU A 33 -2.60 -4.35 -4.66
C LEU A 33 -3.17 -3.05 -4.10
N ILE A 34 -3.24 -2.94 -2.78
CA ILE A 34 -3.61 -1.76 -2.00
C ILE A 34 -2.39 -1.29 -1.21
N ILE A 35 -1.92 -0.10 -1.55
CA ILE A 35 -0.77 0.59 -0.98
C ILE A 35 -1.27 1.67 -0.02
N THR A 36 -0.67 1.72 1.16
CA THR A 36 -0.97 2.71 2.20
C THR A 36 0.21 3.66 2.37
N GLU A 37 0.08 4.73 3.17
CA GLU A 37 1.23 5.59 3.44
C GLU A 37 2.38 4.88 4.18
N ASN A 38 2.10 3.74 4.81
CA ASN A 38 3.05 2.98 5.62
C ASN A 38 3.76 1.87 4.83
N THR A 39 3.35 1.61 3.58
CA THR A 39 4.02 0.63 2.74
C THR A 39 5.47 1.03 2.50
N THR A 40 6.39 0.13 2.80
CA THR A 40 7.83 0.35 2.71
C THR A 40 8.38 0.02 1.31
N GLU A 41 9.57 0.55 1.01
CA GLU A 41 10.28 0.22 -0.24
C GLU A 41 10.52 -1.28 -0.39
N THR A 42 10.88 -1.96 0.70
CA THR A 42 11.10 -3.41 0.71
C THR A 42 9.81 -4.18 0.42
N GLU A 43 8.67 -3.78 1.01
CA GLU A 43 7.37 -4.38 0.68
C GLU A 43 7.04 -4.20 -0.80
N LEU A 44 7.20 -2.99 -1.34
CA LEU A 44 6.93 -2.72 -2.77
C LEU A 44 7.79 -3.61 -3.69
N SER A 45 9.08 -3.74 -3.37
CA SER A 45 10.01 -4.59 -4.14
C SER A 45 9.64 -6.08 -4.09
N ASN A 46 9.29 -6.57 -2.90
CA ASN A 46 8.88 -7.96 -2.70
C ASN A 46 7.57 -8.27 -3.42
N ILE A 47 6.59 -7.37 -3.30
CA ILE A 47 5.28 -7.49 -3.96
C ILE A 47 5.47 -7.45 -5.48
N ALA A 48 6.24 -6.50 -6.02
CA ALA A 48 6.50 -6.43 -7.46
C ALA A 48 7.12 -7.74 -7.99
N SER A 49 8.08 -8.30 -7.26
CA SER A 49 8.71 -9.58 -7.59
C SER A 49 7.72 -10.74 -7.56
N GLU A 50 6.83 -10.77 -6.57
CA GLU A 50 5.79 -11.81 -6.46
C GLU A 50 4.76 -11.73 -7.59
N PHE A 51 4.28 -10.52 -7.92
CA PHE A 51 3.38 -10.30 -9.04
C PHE A 51 4.01 -10.72 -10.37
N LYS A 52 5.31 -10.42 -10.56
CA LYS A 52 6.03 -10.87 -11.75
C LYS A 52 6.12 -12.38 -11.82
N ALA A 53 6.50 -13.03 -10.73
CA ALA A 53 6.66 -14.48 -10.68
C ALA A 53 5.35 -15.25 -10.82
N LYS A 54 4.28 -14.82 -10.15
CA LYS A 54 3.01 -15.57 -10.06
C LYS A 54 2.02 -15.24 -11.17
N LYS A 55 2.09 -14.04 -11.74
CA LYS A 55 1.08 -13.52 -12.68
C LYS A 55 1.64 -12.95 -13.95
N ASN A 56 2.96 -12.93 -14.10
CA ASN A 56 3.62 -12.19 -15.17
C ASN A 56 3.13 -10.74 -15.24
N ILE A 57 2.88 -10.10 -14.08
CA ILE A 57 2.55 -8.67 -14.01
C ILE A 57 3.81 -7.91 -13.65
N THR A 58 4.17 -6.93 -14.46
CA THR A 58 5.31 -6.05 -14.17
C THR A 58 4.77 -4.84 -13.40
N ILE A 59 5.36 -4.55 -12.24
CA ILE A 59 5.04 -3.36 -11.45
C ILE A 59 6.34 -2.57 -11.22
N ASP A 60 6.32 -1.29 -11.55
CA ASP A 60 7.44 -0.38 -11.37
C ASP A 60 7.11 0.69 -10.31
N PHE A 61 7.97 0.76 -9.29
CA PHE A 61 7.95 1.70 -8.19
C PHE A 61 9.19 2.60 -8.14
N SER A 62 10.07 2.54 -9.14
CA SER A 62 11.40 3.18 -9.16
C SER A 62 11.37 4.70 -8.94
N LYS A 63 10.24 5.35 -9.24
CA LYS A 63 10.01 6.79 -9.06
C LYS A 63 9.29 7.13 -7.74
N THR A 64 9.06 6.15 -6.86
CA THR A 64 8.48 6.38 -5.55
C THR A 64 9.50 7.04 -4.63
N GLU A 65 9.09 8.11 -3.97
CA GLU A 65 9.89 8.81 -2.97
C GLU A 65 9.45 8.39 -1.57
N PHE A 66 10.42 8.16 -0.69
CA PHE A 66 10.19 7.85 0.72
C PHE A 66 10.62 9.02 1.62
N THR A 67 10.01 9.08 2.79
CA THR A 67 10.45 9.95 3.88
C THR A 67 11.63 9.33 4.63
N GLU A 68 12.34 10.12 5.43
CA GLU A 68 13.45 9.62 6.27
C GLU A 68 13.04 8.48 7.21
N ASN A 69 11.75 8.41 7.59
CA ASN A 69 11.19 7.36 8.42
C ASN A 69 10.69 6.14 7.63
N GLY A 70 11.03 6.03 6.33
CA GLY A 70 10.68 4.88 5.47
C GLY A 70 9.23 4.84 4.97
N LYS A 71 8.39 5.82 5.33
CA LYS A 71 7.01 5.96 4.83
C LYS A 71 6.97 6.61 3.45
N ILE A 72 5.94 6.34 2.64
CA ILE A 72 5.81 6.95 1.31
C ILE A 72 5.60 8.46 1.43
N LYS A 73 6.42 9.22 0.68
CA LYS A 73 6.27 10.66 0.46
C LYS A 73 5.46 10.93 -0.81
N ASN A 74 5.86 10.29 -1.92
CA ASN A 74 5.17 10.33 -3.21
C ASN A 74 5.22 8.95 -3.84
N LEU A 75 4.05 8.32 -4.03
CA LEU A 75 3.94 7.06 -4.76
C LEU A 75 3.97 7.33 -6.27
N SER A 76 4.79 6.56 -6.99
CA SER A 76 4.66 6.36 -8.43
C SER A 76 4.44 4.86 -8.68
N LEU A 77 3.28 4.52 -9.22
CA LEU A 77 2.88 3.16 -9.54
C LEU A 77 2.70 3.04 -11.05
N GLU A 78 3.48 2.19 -11.68
CA GLU A 78 3.29 1.78 -13.08
C GLU A 78 3.05 0.28 -13.12
N VAL A 79 2.02 -0.15 -13.85
CA VAL A 79 1.60 -1.55 -13.93
C VAL A 79 1.43 -1.94 -15.39
N ASP A 80 2.04 -3.04 -15.78
CA ASP A 80 1.77 -3.75 -17.03
C ASP A 80 1.34 -5.19 -16.70
N CYS A 81 0.07 -5.52 -16.98
CA CYS A 81 -0.47 -6.85 -16.73
C CYS A 81 -0.01 -7.88 -17.78
N ASN A 82 0.69 -7.45 -18.83
CA ASN A 82 1.16 -8.26 -19.97
C ASN A 82 0.03 -9.03 -20.70
N ASP A 83 -1.21 -8.55 -20.58
CA ASP A 83 -2.42 -9.08 -21.24
C ASP A 83 -3.18 -8.00 -22.02
N GLY A 84 -2.54 -6.85 -22.25
CA GLY A 84 -3.13 -5.67 -22.88
C GLY A 84 -3.58 -4.58 -21.91
N PHE A 85 -3.70 -4.87 -20.60
CA PHE A 85 -4.02 -3.86 -19.59
C PHE A 85 -2.76 -3.31 -18.94
N LYS A 86 -2.62 -1.98 -18.96
CA LYS A 86 -1.53 -1.24 -18.31
C LYS A 86 -2.00 0.13 -17.86
N GLY A 87 -1.29 0.72 -16.91
CA GLY A 87 -1.60 2.06 -16.43
C GLY A 87 -0.55 2.61 -15.49
N THR A 88 -0.68 3.90 -15.20
CA THR A 88 0.15 4.60 -14.22
C THR A 88 -0.74 5.36 -13.24
N ALA A 89 -0.25 5.52 -12.01
CA ALA A 89 -0.86 6.36 -11.00
C ALA A 89 0.22 7.01 -10.14
N THR A 90 -0.09 8.21 -9.65
CA THR A 90 0.72 8.89 -8.65
C THR A 90 -0.16 9.25 -7.45
N SER A 91 0.41 9.24 -6.25
CA SER A 91 -0.32 9.63 -5.04
C SER A 91 0.63 10.28 -4.05
N SER A 92 0.33 11.51 -3.66
CA SER A 92 1.07 12.18 -2.60
C SER A 92 0.73 11.53 -1.26
N ARG A 93 1.60 11.72 -0.26
CA ARG A 93 1.30 11.29 1.12
C ARG A 93 -0.03 11.83 1.66
N VAL A 94 -0.40 13.06 1.31
CA VAL A 94 -1.69 13.65 1.73
C VAL A 94 -2.85 12.84 1.17
N ILE A 95 -2.76 12.42 -0.10
CA ILE A 95 -3.76 11.55 -0.72
C ILE A 95 -3.76 10.18 -0.03
N LEU A 96 -2.60 9.55 0.16
CA LEU A 96 -2.48 8.23 0.79
C LEU A 96 -3.00 8.16 2.22
N LYS A 97 -2.95 9.28 2.96
CA LYS A 97 -3.58 9.40 4.30
C LYS A 97 -5.10 9.43 4.24
N ALA A 98 -5.67 10.01 3.19
CA ALA A 98 -7.11 10.14 3.02
C ALA A 98 -7.72 8.91 2.34
N LYS A 99 -7.00 8.33 1.37
CA LYS A 99 -7.44 7.24 0.52
C LYS A 99 -6.22 6.45 0.02
N ASN A 100 -6.28 5.12 0.09
CA ASN A 100 -5.20 4.27 -0.39
C ASN A 100 -5.03 4.41 -1.90
N SER A 101 -3.94 3.85 -2.44
CA SER A 101 -3.69 3.78 -3.88
C SER A 101 -3.34 2.36 -4.29
N GLY A 102 -3.40 2.04 -5.57
CA GLY A 102 -3.11 0.69 -6.02
C GLY A 102 -3.67 0.36 -7.38
N PHE A 103 -3.84 -0.94 -7.63
CA PHE A 103 -4.50 -1.42 -8.84
C PHE A 103 -5.30 -2.69 -8.57
N SER A 104 -6.21 -3.00 -9.49
CA SER A 104 -6.85 -4.31 -9.56
C SER A 104 -7.04 -4.74 -11.01
N ARG A 105 -6.98 -6.04 -11.25
CA ARG A 105 -7.23 -6.68 -12.53
C ARG A 105 -8.18 -7.86 -12.30
N ASP A 106 -9.33 -7.83 -12.95
CA ASP A 106 -10.40 -8.83 -12.87
C ASP A 106 -10.50 -9.60 -14.19
N TYR A 107 -10.10 -10.87 -14.16
CA TYR A 107 -10.00 -11.74 -15.34
C TYR A 107 -11.32 -12.40 -15.75
N SER A 108 -12.41 -12.12 -15.05
CA SER A 108 -13.73 -12.66 -15.39
C SER A 108 -14.17 -12.20 -16.80
N GLU A 109 -14.66 -13.13 -17.63
CA GLU A 109 -15.03 -12.86 -19.04
C GLU A 109 -16.03 -11.70 -19.20
N ASN A 110 -16.89 -11.49 -18.20
CA ASN A 110 -17.94 -10.46 -18.22
C ASN A 110 -17.64 -9.30 -17.26
N SER A 111 -16.37 -9.10 -16.88
CA SER A 111 -16.02 -8.00 -15.97
C SER A 111 -16.36 -6.65 -16.60
N LYS A 112 -17.19 -5.86 -15.91
CA LYS A 112 -17.52 -4.49 -16.32
C LYS A 112 -16.34 -3.52 -16.11
N VAL A 113 -15.44 -3.87 -15.19
CA VAL A 113 -14.30 -3.05 -14.81
C VAL A 113 -13.07 -3.96 -14.70
N PRO A 114 -12.52 -4.40 -15.86
CA PRO A 114 -11.46 -5.40 -15.91
C PRO A 114 -10.13 -4.90 -15.33
N PHE A 115 -9.91 -3.58 -15.28
CA PHE A 115 -8.69 -2.97 -14.75
C PHE A 115 -8.99 -1.63 -14.10
N VAL A 116 -8.40 -1.38 -12.93
CA VAL A 116 -8.44 -0.12 -12.19
C VAL A 116 -7.05 0.18 -11.66
N ILE A 117 -6.66 1.46 -11.67
CA ILE A 117 -5.41 1.93 -11.05
C ILE A 117 -5.63 3.33 -10.46
N GLY A 118 -4.94 3.64 -9.37
CA GLY A 118 -5.00 4.94 -8.69
C GLY A 118 -5.66 4.85 -7.32
N ALA A 119 -6.36 5.91 -6.92
CA ALA A 119 -6.90 6.02 -5.57
C ALA A 119 -8.10 5.08 -5.34
N MET A 120 -8.02 4.21 -4.32
CA MET A 120 -8.94 3.07 -4.08
C MET A 120 -9.66 3.13 -2.74
#